data_AF-A0A9P9U399-F1
#
_entry.id   AF-A0A9P9U399-F1
#
_cell.length_a   1.000
_cell.length_b   1.000
_cell.length_c   1.000
_cell.angle_alpha   90.00
_cell.angle_beta   90.00
_cell.angle_gamma   90.00
#
_symmetry.space_group_name_H-M   'P 1'
#
loop_
_entity.id
_entity.type
_entity.pdbx_description
1 polymer ?
#
loop_
_entity_poly.entity_id
_entity_poly.type
_entity_poly.pdbx_seq_one_letter_code
_entity_poly.pdbx_strand_id
1 'polypeptide(L)'
;MSPVTVAASAADQPSDASKAEPSPPVDSKPATVTIVVDPDGNLYLDTEPVDNRPYRFRVCSGALRRQSPVWKAMLFGPWSESKPSSNNGEKWIVQLPADPTRPLSFILYMIHGRFDIVPDKIGLGDLYDILVLTNKYDMTGIARPWCAQWIGVARGMAVSKPTTSGIRLSMPDMVKSLYVARELGDEKLFAHRLRDLAVQSRMGKDGRLSYAAASVSSDNKEPASLNDEDILGPHDALEV
;
A
#
# COMPACT_ATOMS: atom_id res chain seq x y z
N MET A 1 -46.99 -67.92 14.00
CA MET A 1 -46.03 -66.80 13.85
C MET A 1 -46.82 -65.52 13.77
N SER A 2 -46.55 -64.64 14.75
CA SER A 2 -46.71 -63.20 14.89
C SER A 2 -47.77 -62.37 14.12
N PRO A 3 -48.25 -61.27 14.73
CA PRO A 3 -49.67 -60.98 14.71
C PRO A 3 -50.04 -59.50 14.38
N VAL A 4 -51.35 -59.25 14.44
CA VAL A 4 -52.03 -58.03 14.96
C VAL A 4 -52.16 -56.80 14.01
N THR A 5 -53.38 -56.47 13.53
CA THR A 5 -54.54 -55.71 14.09
C THR A 5 -54.39 -54.19 13.86
N VAL A 6 -55.07 -53.59 12.86
CA VAL A 6 -56.43 -52.97 12.83
C VAL A 6 -56.63 -51.77 13.78
N ALA A 7 -56.90 -50.57 13.22
CA ALA A 7 -58.15 -49.78 13.35
C ALA A 7 -57.91 -48.30 13.00
N ALA A 8 -58.67 -47.73 12.04
CA ALA A 8 -59.73 -46.70 12.22
C ALA A 8 -59.19 -45.26 12.44
N SER A 9 -59.82 -44.15 12.05
CA SER A 9 -60.93 -43.78 11.17
C SER A 9 -60.97 -42.23 11.14
N ALA A 10 -61.20 -41.65 9.96
CA ALA A 10 -61.85 -40.36 9.62
C ALA A 10 -61.42 -38.99 10.24
N ALA A 11 -61.29 -38.02 9.31
CA ALA A 11 -61.80 -36.63 9.33
C ALA A 11 -60.82 -35.41 9.49
N ASP A 12 -60.92 -34.53 8.48
CA ASP A 12 -60.98 -33.04 8.49
C ASP A 12 -59.74 -32.10 8.58
N GLN A 13 -59.47 -31.43 7.44
CA GLN A 13 -58.89 -30.10 7.09
C GLN A 13 -57.76 -29.41 7.94
N PRO A 14 -57.33 -28.15 7.62
CA PRO A 14 -56.19 -27.80 6.74
C PRO A 14 -55.09 -26.99 7.47
N SER A 15 -53.83 -26.98 7.00
CA SER A 15 -52.82 -26.06 7.58
C SER A 15 -51.75 -25.57 6.60
N ASP A 16 -51.87 -24.27 6.34
CA ASP A 16 -50.82 -23.26 6.37
C ASP A 16 -49.64 -23.35 5.38
N ALA A 17 -49.82 -22.69 4.25
CA ALA A 17 -48.73 -22.25 3.39
C ALA A 17 -48.02 -21.04 4.03
N SER A 18 -47.14 -21.29 4.99
CA SER A 18 -46.16 -20.29 5.42
C SER A 18 -45.06 -20.20 4.36
N LYS A 19 -45.21 -19.23 3.47
CA LYS A 19 -44.19 -18.77 2.54
C LYS A 19 -43.04 -18.18 3.37
N ALA A 20 -41.97 -18.96 3.56
CA ALA A 20 -40.73 -18.44 4.13
C ALA A 20 -40.21 -17.30 3.24
N GLU A 21 -40.29 -16.06 3.73
CA GLU A 21 -39.55 -14.94 3.17
C GLU A 21 -38.04 -15.25 3.24
N PRO A 22 -37.28 -14.96 2.18
CA PRO A 22 -35.83 -15.11 2.23
C PRO A 22 -35.28 -14.17 3.30
N SER A 23 -34.55 -14.75 4.26
CA SER A 23 -33.81 -14.00 5.26
C SER A 23 -32.93 -12.94 4.58
N PRO A 24 -32.73 -11.76 5.19
CA PRO A 24 -31.86 -10.73 4.65
C PRO A 24 -30.44 -11.29 4.43
N PRO A 25 -29.67 -10.76 3.47
CA PRO A 25 -28.35 -11.29 3.17
C PRO A 25 -27.50 -11.18 4.43
N VAL A 26 -27.08 -12.34 4.94
CA VAL A 26 -26.04 -12.45 5.96
C VAL A 26 -24.86 -11.64 5.43
N ASP A 27 -24.39 -10.67 6.22
CA ASP A 27 -23.17 -9.89 5.96
C ASP A 27 -21.97 -10.86 5.80
N SER A 28 -21.84 -11.44 4.61
CA SER A 28 -20.78 -12.37 4.30
C SER A 28 -19.51 -11.54 4.12
N LYS A 29 -18.59 -11.68 5.09
CA LYS A 29 -17.26 -11.08 5.07
C LYS A 29 -16.66 -11.21 3.65
N PRO A 30 -16.16 -10.12 3.05
CA PRO A 30 -15.64 -10.16 1.69
C PRO A 30 -14.49 -11.17 1.58
N ALA A 31 -14.53 -11.96 0.50
CA ALA A 31 -13.52 -12.98 0.24
C ALA A 31 -12.13 -12.35 0.05
N THR A 32 -11.10 -12.98 0.62
CA THR A 32 -9.71 -12.53 0.49
C THR A 32 -9.17 -12.80 -0.91
N VAL A 33 -8.65 -11.75 -1.55
CA VAL A 33 -7.95 -11.85 -2.83
C VAL A 33 -6.52 -12.32 -2.55
N THR A 34 -6.14 -13.50 -3.06
CA THR A 34 -4.78 -14.03 -2.89
C THR A 34 -3.96 -13.83 -4.15
N ILE A 35 -2.84 -13.12 -4.03
CA ILE A 35 -1.85 -12.88 -5.08
C ILE A 35 -0.66 -13.82 -4.83
N VAL A 36 -0.36 -14.68 -5.81
CA VAL A 36 0.79 -15.60 -5.72
C VAL A 36 2.00 -14.93 -6.36
N VAL A 37 2.89 -14.40 -5.53
CA VAL A 37 4.17 -13.81 -5.99
C VAL A 37 5.19 -14.92 -6.23
N ASP A 38 5.23 -15.89 -5.31
CA ASP A 38 6.09 -17.08 -5.36
C ASP A 38 5.22 -18.35 -5.22
N PRO A 39 5.14 -19.22 -6.25
CA PRO A 39 4.40 -20.48 -6.20
C PRO A 39 4.89 -21.46 -5.13
N ASP A 40 6.16 -21.39 -4.75
CA ASP A 40 6.78 -22.20 -3.70
C ASP A 40 6.84 -21.43 -2.36
N GLY A 41 6.19 -20.27 -2.30
CA GLY A 41 6.14 -19.41 -1.13
C GLY A 41 5.62 -20.12 0.11
N ASN A 42 6.29 -19.88 1.24
CA ASN A 42 6.04 -20.49 2.55
C ASN A 42 5.48 -19.51 3.59
N LEU A 43 5.22 -18.26 3.19
CA LEU A 43 4.71 -17.18 4.02
C LEU A 43 3.55 -16.49 3.30
N TYR A 44 2.53 -16.10 4.07
CA TYR A 44 1.43 -15.26 3.61
C TYR A 44 1.48 -13.90 4.32
N LEU A 45 1.30 -12.82 3.57
CA LEU A 45 1.22 -11.46 4.10
C LEU A 45 -0.17 -10.89 3.84
N ASP A 46 -0.87 -10.48 4.89
CA ASP A 46 -2.14 -9.77 4.78
C ASP A 46 -1.89 -8.27 4.90
N THR A 47 -2.39 -7.48 3.97
CA THR A 47 -2.15 -6.04 3.88
C THR A 47 -3.41 -5.22 4.17
N GLU A 48 -3.27 -3.89 4.13
CA GLU A 48 -4.41 -2.98 4.17
C GLU A 48 -5.48 -3.36 3.12
N PRO A 49 -6.77 -3.51 3.52
CA PRO A 49 -7.84 -3.78 2.58
C PRO A 49 -8.02 -2.67 1.54
N VAL A 50 -8.29 -3.05 0.28
CA VAL A 50 -8.61 -2.08 -0.80
C VAL A 50 -10.08 -2.23 -1.14
N ASP A 51 -10.85 -1.14 -1.10
CA ASP A 51 -12.31 -1.13 -1.29
C ASP A 51 -13.02 -2.16 -0.40
N ASN A 52 -12.66 -2.20 0.88
CA ASN A 52 -13.15 -3.16 1.87
C ASN A 52 -12.86 -4.64 1.52
N ARG A 53 -11.94 -4.92 0.59
CA ARG A 53 -11.53 -6.29 0.24
C ARG A 53 -10.15 -6.60 0.81
N PRO A 54 -10.00 -7.69 1.59
CA PRO A 54 -8.71 -8.08 2.13
C PRO A 54 -7.82 -8.67 1.03
N TYR A 55 -6.54 -8.31 1.05
CA TYR A 55 -5.53 -8.83 0.14
C TYR A 55 -4.50 -9.67 0.90
N ARG A 56 -4.09 -10.76 0.26
CA ARG A 56 -3.09 -11.70 0.77
C ARG A 56 -2.03 -11.98 -0.29
N PHE A 57 -0.76 -11.87 0.05
CA PHE A 57 0.34 -12.24 -0.82
C PHE A 57 0.98 -13.55 -0.37
N ARG A 58 1.18 -14.50 -1.28
CA ARG A 58 1.99 -15.69 -1.04
C ARG A 58 3.41 -15.45 -1.54
N VAL A 59 4.37 -15.52 -0.63
CA VAL A 59 5.77 -15.10 -0.83
C VAL A 59 6.75 -16.08 -0.20
N CYS A 60 8.02 -15.99 -0.57
CA CYS A 60 9.12 -16.71 0.07
C CYS A 60 9.79 -15.84 1.15
N SER A 61 9.63 -16.25 2.41
CA SER A 61 10.24 -15.57 3.58
C SER A 61 11.77 -15.46 3.49
N GLY A 62 12.42 -16.43 2.84
CA GLY A 62 13.86 -16.40 2.61
C GLY A 62 14.30 -15.26 1.68
N ALA A 63 13.48 -14.89 0.70
CA ALA A 63 13.76 -13.75 -0.18
C ALA A 63 13.64 -12.42 0.58
N LEU A 64 12.55 -12.24 1.35
CA LEU A 64 12.36 -11.08 2.22
C LEU A 64 13.54 -10.88 3.18
N ARG A 65 13.92 -11.95 3.89
CA ARG A 65 15.04 -11.93 4.85
C ARG A 65 16.38 -11.52 4.24
N ARG A 66 16.63 -11.92 2.99
CA ARG A 66 17.88 -11.57 2.30
C ARG A 66 17.91 -10.09 1.93
N GLN A 67 16.76 -9.53 1.60
CA GLN A 67 16.68 -8.16 1.11
C GLN A 67 16.61 -7.13 2.24
N SER A 68 15.98 -7.47 3.36
CA SER A 68 15.67 -6.51 4.42
C SER A 68 16.05 -7.04 5.81
N PRO A 69 16.82 -6.26 6.59
CA PRO A 69 17.12 -6.59 7.97
C PRO A 69 15.88 -6.50 8.87
N VAL A 70 14.93 -5.60 8.56
CA VAL A 70 13.65 -5.48 9.28
C VAL A 70 12.81 -6.75 9.10
N TRP A 71 12.63 -7.20 7.86
CA TRP A 71 11.96 -8.47 7.57
C TRP A 71 12.67 -9.67 8.19
N LYS A 72 14.02 -9.66 8.20
CA LYS A 72 14.82 -10.68 8.88
C LYS A 72 14.53 -10.74 10.37
N ALA A 73 14.54 -9.60 11.04
CA ALA A 73 14.28 -9.52 12.47
C ALA A 73 12.84 -9.92 12.80
N MET A 74 11.86 -9.39 12.05
CA MET A 74 10.44 -9.63 12.29
C MET A 74 10.03 -11.11 12.08
N LEU A 75 10.51 -11.74 11.01
CA LEU A 75 10.08 -13.10 10.62
C LEU A 75 10.87 -14.23 11.29
N PHE A 76 12.08 -13.95 11.78
CA PHE A 76 12.99 -14.96 12.31
C PHE A 76 13.54 -14.60 13.71
N GLY A 77 12.97 -13.57 14.33
CA GLY A 77 13.28 -13.12 15.68
C GLY A 77 12.31 -13.70 16.72
N PRO A 78 12.19 -13.05 17.89
CA PRO A 78 11.29 -13.47 18.96
C PRO A 78 9.87 -12.87 18.84
N TRP A 79 9.50 -12.37 17.66
CA TRP A 79 8.24 -11.63 17.45
C TRP A 79 7.09 -12.54 17.05
N SER A 80 5.85 -12.05 17.23
CA SER A 80 4.61 -12.78 16.92
C SER A 80 4.47 -13.16 15.45
N GLU A 81 5.15 -12.41 14.58
CA GLU A 81 5.20 -12.57 13.14
C GLU A 81 6.14 -13.71 12.72
N SER A 82 6.90 -14.27 13.65
CA SER A 82 7.81 -15.38 13.38
C SER A 82 7.04 -16.66 13.06
N LYS A 83 7.71 -17.59 12.38
CA LYS A 83 7.08 -18.83 11.95
C LYS A 83 6.48 -19.59 13.15
N PRO A 84 5.19 -20.00 13.09
CA PRO A 84 4.58 -20.79 14.15
C PRO A 84 5.36 -22.08 14.40
N SER A 85 5.64 -22.38 15.67
CA SER A 85 6.33 -23.61 16.09
C SER A 85 5.44 -24.86 16.05
N SER A 86 4.15 -24.70 15.78
CA SER A 86 3.17 -25.78 15.80
C SER A 86 3.24 -26.63 14.52
N ASN A 87 3.43 -27.95 14.68
CA ASN A 87 3.39 -28.92 13.59
C ASN A 87 1.97 -29.24 13.11
N ASN A 88 0.96 -28.48 13.54
CA ASN A 88 -0.45 -28.74 13.20
C ASN A 88 -0.85 -28.30 11.78
N GLY A 89 0.12 -28.05 10.90
CA GLY A 89 -0.14 -27.58 9.53
C GLY A 89 -0.65 -26.15 9.44
N GLU A 90 -0.47 -25.35 10.50
CA GLU A 90 -0.88 -23.94 10.52
C GLU A 90 -0.12 -23.14 9.45
N LYS A 91 -0.85 -22.34 8.67
CA LYS A 91 -0.24 -21.45 7.68
C LYS A 91 0.46 -20.31 8.40
N TRP A 92 1.70 -20.03 8.01
CA TRP A 92 2.41 -18.85 8.46
C TRP A 92 1.83 -17.60 7.77
N ILE A 93 1.01 -16.85 8.50
CA ILE A 93 0.34 -15.63 8.03
C ILE A 93 0.77 -14.47 8.93
N VAL A 94 1.26 -13.39 8.32
CA VAL A 94 1.65 -12.15 9.01
C VAL A 94 0.68 -11.04 8.60
N GLN A 95 0.21 -10.26 9.59
CA GLN A 95 -0.70 -9.13 9.38
C GLN A 95 0.09 -7.82 9.28
N LEU A 96 -0.15 -7.05 8.22
CA LEU A 96 0.49 -5.77 7.92
C LEU A 96 -0.57 -4.70 7.63
N PRO A 97 -1.44 -4.38 8.60
CA PRO A 97 -2.59 -3.51 8.35
C PRO A 97 -2.20 -2.06 7.99
N ALA A 98 -0.98 -1.64 8.33
CA ALA A 98 -0.45 -0.32 8.02
C ALA A 98 0.29 -0.25 6.67
N ASP A 99 0.39 -1.38 5.95
CA ASP A 99 1.13 -1.43 4.68
C ASP A 99 0.17 -1.41 3.49
N PRO A 100 0.25 -0.38 2.64
CA PRO A 100 -0.63 -0.25 1.49
C PRO A 100 -0.37 -1.35 0.45
N THR A 101 -1.45 -2.03 0.05
CA THR A 101 -1.42 -3.21 -0.83
C THR A 101 -0.66 -2.98 -2.13
N ARG A 102 -0.90 -1.83 -2.80
CA ARG A 102 -0.36 -1.56 -4.13
C ARG A 102 1.16 -1.34 -4.15
N PRO A 103 1.75 -0.40 -3.41
CA PRO A 103 3.21 -0.24 -3.37
C PRO A 103 3.92 -1.46 -2.79
N LEU A 104 3.34 -2.15 -1.79
CA LEU A 104 3.94 -3.39 -1.29
C LEU A 104 3.99 -4.48 -2.37
N SER A 105 2.98 -4.57 -3.24
CA SER A 105 3.00 -5.55 -4.34
C SER A 105 4.22 -5.37 -5.27
N PHE A 106 4.58 -4.12 -5.62
CA PHE A 106 5.77 -3.85 -6.44
C PHE A 106 7.06 -4.25 -5.73
N ILE A 107 7.17 -3.94 -4.44
CA ILE A 107 8.31 -4.34 -3.62
C ILE A 107 8.45 -5.85 -3.58
N LEU A 108 7.35 -6.59 -3.38
CA LEU A 108 7.36 -8.05 -3.39
C LEU A 108 7.80 -8.58 -4.76
N TYR A 109 7.30 -8.02 -5.87
CA TYR A 109 7.78 -8.41 -7.20
C TYR A 109 9.28 -8.16 -7.37
N MET A 110 9.80 -7.03 -6.90
CA MET A 110 11.24 -6.74 -6.95
C MET A 110 12.05 -7.76 -6.13
N ILE A 111 11.64 -8.06 -4.88
CA ILE A 111 12.31 -9.02 -3.99
C ILE A 111 12.37 -10.42 -4.60
N HIS A 112 11.31 -10.79 -5.33
CA HIS A 112 11.18 -12.09 -5.98
C HIS A 112 11.72 -12.12 -7.41
N GLY A 113 12.36 -11.05 -7.89
CA GLY A 113 12.95 -11.00 -9.23
C GLY A 113 11.93 -10.97 -10.38
N ARG A 114 10.68 -10.61 -10.10
CA ARG A 114 9.56 -10.51 -11.06
C ARG A 114 9.54 -9.14 -11.73
N PHE A 115 10.66 -8.77 -12.34
CA PHE A 115 10.86 -7.43 -12.90
C PHE A 115 9.97 -7.14 -14.11
N ASP A 116 9.48 -8.17 -14.79
CA ASP A 116 8.51 -8.10 -15.89
C ASP A 116 7.17 -7.47 -15.47
N ILE A 117 6.86 -7.49 -14.17
CA ILE A 117 5.62 -6.93 -13.61
C ILE A 117 5.83 -5.51 -13.08
N VAL A 118 7.08 -5.10 -12.82
CA VAL A 118 7.39 -3.75 -12.33
C VAL A 118 7.23 -2.76 -13.48
N PRO A 119 6.31 -1.78 -13.40
CA PRO A 119 6.02 -0.91 -14.53
C PRO A 119 7.23 -0.06 -14.93
N ASP A 120 7.51 -0.01 -16.24
CA ASP A 120 8.48 0.93 -16.81
C ASP A 120 8.06 2.40 -16.61
N LYS A 121 6.77 2.65 -16.41
CA LYS A 121 6.24 3.98 -16.12
C LYS A 121 5.52 3.94 -14.79
N ILE A 122 6.16 4.51 -13.77
CA ILE A 122 5.58 4.68 -12.45
C ILE A 122 5.21 6.15 -12.24
N GLY A 123 4.04 6.40 -11.64
CA GLY A 123 3.63 7.75 -11.24
C GLY A 123 4.45 8.24 -10.05
N LEU A 124 4.54 9.57 -9.87
CA LEU A 124 5.29 10.15 -8.75
C LEU A 124 4.76 9.71 -7.38
N GLY A 125 3.43 9.60 -7.23
CA GLY A 125 2.81 9.11 -6.00
C GLY A 125 3.20 7.67 -5.67
N ASP A 126 3.02 6.76 -6.62
CA ASP A 126 3.39 5.35 -6.43
C ASP A 126 4.89 5.17 -6.15
N LEU A 127 5.74 5.94 -6.84
CA LEU A 127 7.18 5.92 -6.63
C LEU A 127 7.53 6.40 -5.20
N TYR A 128 6.90 7.47 -4.74
CA TYR A 128 7.05 7.95 -3.37
C TYR A 128 6.63 6.87 -2.37
N ASP A 129 5.45 6.25 -2.53
CA ASP A 129 4.94 5.22 -1.61
C ASP A 129 5.84 3.98 -1.58
N ILE A 130 6.39 3.56 -2.73
CA ILE A 130 7.39 2.48 -2.79
C ILE A 130 8.63 2.87 -1.99
N LEU A 131 9.16 4.09 -2.17
CA LEU A 131 10.38 4.49 -1.47
C LEU A 131 10.17 4.62 0.04
N VAL A 132 9.02 5.13 0.48
CA VAL A 132 8.62 5.13 1.89
C VAL A 132 8.63 3.71 2.47
N LEU A 133 8.04 2.74 1.76
CA LEU A 133 8.05 1.35 2.23
C LEU A 133 9.46 0.73 2.19
N THR A 134 10.26 1.00 1.16
CA THR A 134 11.63 0.47 1.11
C THR A 134 12.50 1.08 2.21
N ASN A 135 12.26 2.33 2.61
CA ASN A 135 12.89 2.98 3.74
C ASN A 135 12.45 2.33 5.07
N LYS A 136 11.13 2.16 5.27
CA LYS A 136 10.53 1.47 6.44
C LYS A 136 11.16 0.11 6.72
N TYR A 137 11.43 -0.65 5.66
CA TYR A 137 12.02 -1.98 5.76
C TYR A 137 13.54 -2.01 5.55
N ASP A 138 14.21 -0.86 5.53
CA ASP A 138 15.66 -0.71 5.34
C ASP A 138 16.19 -1.52 4.15
N MET A 139 15.62 -1.25 2.98
CA MET A 139 15.93 -1.96 1.74
C MET A 139 15.85 -1.10 0.48
N THR A 140 15.95 0.23 0.60
CA THR A 140 15.94 1.18 -0.53
C THR A 140 16.95 0.81 -1.63
N GLY A 141 18.04 0.12 -1.28
CA GLY A 141 19.01 -0.41 -2.24
C GLY A 141 18.44 -1.31 -3.34
N ILE A 142 17.25 -1.91 -3.15
CA ILE A 142 16.57 -2.71 -4.18
C ILE A 142 16.15 -1.88 -5.40
N ALA A 143 15.95 -0.58 -5.23
CA ALA A 143 15.53 0.35 -6.28
C ALA A 143 16.65 0.68 -7.29
N ARG A 144 17.91 0.31 -7.00
CA ARG A 144 19.09 0.67 -7.80
C ARG A 144 18.94 0.47 -9.31
N PRO A 145 18.35 -0.64 -9.82
CA PRO A 145 18.19 -0.84 -11.27
C PRO A 145 17.33 0.23 -11.95
N TRP A 146 16.45 0.92 -11.23
CA TRP A 146 15.52 1.91 -11.77
C TRP A 146 15.85 3.36 -11.39
N CYS A 147 16.88 3.61 -10.57
CA CYS A 147 17.18 4.96 -10.05
C CYS A 147 17.20 6.04 -11.14
N ALA A 148 17.90 5.80 -12.26
CA ALA A 148 18.01 6.78 -13.35
C ALA A 148 16.64 7.16 -13.95
N GLN A 149 15.78 6.16 -14.15
CA GLN A 149 14.44 6.34 -14.70
C GLN A 149 13.50 7.02 -13.69
N TRP A 150 13.55 6.59 -12.43
CA TRP A 150 12.72 7.10 -11.34
C TRP A 150 13.07 8.55 -10.96
N ILE A 151 14.36 8.92 -11.00
CA ILE A 151 14.79 10.32 -10.91
C ILE A 151 14.14 11.16 -12.03
N GLY A 152 13.97 10.59 -13.22
CA GLY A 152 13.28 11.25 -14.32
C GLY A 152 11.82 11.57 -14.01
N VAL A 153 11.12 10.65 -13.33
CA VAL A 153 9.76 10.86 -12.85
C VAL A 153 9.71 12.03 -11.85
N ALA A 154 10.64 12.07 -10.88
CA ALA A 154 10.73 13.15 -9.90
C ALA A 154 11.06 14.53 -10.52
N ARG A 155 11.80 14.55 -11.64
CA ARG A 155 12.01 15.80 -12.41
C ARG A 155 10.73 16.32 -13.08
N GLY A 156 9.68 15.51 -13.15
CA GLY A 156 8.44 15.80 -13.88
C GLY A 156 8.47 15.33 -15.34
N MET A 157 9.50 14.58 -15.76
CA MET A 157 9.61 14.11 -17.16
C MET A 157 8.58 13.04 -17.54
N ALA A 158 7.83 12.51 -16.57
CA ALA A 158 6.69 11.64 -16.83
C ALA A 158 5.48 12.40 -17.41
N VAL A 159 5.46 13.74 -17.34
CA VAL A 159 4.44 14.58 -17.97
C VAL A 159 4.80 14.75 -19.45
N SER A 160 3.93 14.31 -20.34
CA SER A 160 4.18 14.14 -21.78
C SER A 160 4.38 15.45 -22.59
N LYS A 161 4.77 16.57 -21.98
CA LYS A 161 5.09 17.80 -22.69
C LYS A 161 6.34 18.45 -22.10
N PRO A 162 7.47 18.51 -22.84
CA PRO A 162 8.59 19.33 -22.45
C PRO A 162 8.20 20.80 -22.66
N THR A 163 8.04 21.56 -21.58
CA THR A 163 7.99 23.03 -21.66
C THR A 163 9.29 23.60 -21.16
N THR A 164 9.86 24.52 -21.95
CA THR A 164 11.13 25.23 -21.73
C THR A 164 11.13 26.09 -20.45
N SER A 165 9.97 26.32 -19.85
CA SER A 165 9.82 26.86 -18.49
C SER A 165 9.54 25.71 -17.51
N GLY A 166 10.41 25.52 -16.53
CA GLY A 166 10.39 24.39 -15.59
C GLY A 166 9.00 24.01 -15.08
N ILE A 167 8.77 22.69 -14.97
CA ILE A 167 7.52 22.13 -14.46
C ILE A 167 7.30 22.63 -13.03
N ARG A 168 6.29 23.48 -12.84
CA ARG A 168 5.81 23.90 -11.52
C ARG A 168 4.96 22.77 -10.96
N LEU A 169 5.47 22.07 -9.94
CA LEU A 169 4.75 21.00 -9.27
C LEU A 169 3.69 21.58 -8.31
N SER A 170 2.61 20.82 -8.09
CA SER A 170 1.74 21.07 -6.94
C SER A 170 2.52 20.85 -5.65
N MET A 171 2.01 21.30 -4.51
CA MET A 171 2.72 21.07 -3.24
C MET A 171 2.95 19.61 -2.89
N PRO A 172 1.90 18.77 -2.90
CA PRO A 172 2.10 17.35 -2.63
C PRO A 172 3.14 16.74 -3.57
N ASP A 173 3.13 17.11 -4.86
CA ASP A 173 4.10 16.61 -5.83
C ASP A 173 5.51 17.17 -5.60
N MET A 174 5.63 18.42 -5.17
CA MET A 174 6.91 19.05 -4.84
C MET A 174 7.61 18.30 -3.70
N VAL A 175 6.87 17.99 -2.63
CA VAL A 175 7.43 17.29 -1.47
C VAL A 175 7.69 15.82 -1.78
N LYS A 176 6.81 15.13 -2.52
CA LYS A 176 7.07 13.78 -3.04
C LYS A 176 8.32 13.75 -3.92
N SER A 177 8.47 14.71 -4.84
CA SER A 177 9.66 14.83 -5.68
C SER A 177 10.93 15.07 -4.86
N LEU A 178 10.85 15.87 -3.79
CA LEU A 178 11.98 16.13 -2.89
C LEU A 178 12.38 14.85 -2.13
N TYR A 179 11.40 14.11 -1.60
CA TYR A 179 11.63 12.84 -0.92
C TYR A 179 12.29 11.81 -1.85
N VAL A 180 11.74 11.62 -3.05
CA VAL A 180 12.30 10.72 -4.05
C VAL A 180 13.75 11.09 -4.40
N ALA A 181 14.04 12.38 -4.57
CA ALA A 181 15.39 12.85 -4.86
C ALA A 181 16.38 12.53 -3.72
N ARG A 182 15.94 12.66 -2.46
CA ARG A 182 16.72 12.30 -1.27
C ARG A 182 17.01 10.81 -1.25
N GLU A 183 15.97 9.96 -1.32
CA GLU A 183 16.11 8.51 -1.18
C GLU A 183 16.92 7.88 -2.31
N LEU A 184 16.85 8.44 -3.53
CA LEU A 184 17.63 7.96 -4.68
C LEU A 184 19.00 8.64 -4.81
N GLY A 185 19.33 9.60 -3.97
CA GLY A 185 20.64 10.27 -3.94
C GLY A 185 20.89 11.29 -5.06
N ASP A 186 19.86 11.88 -5.67
CA ASP A 186 20.04 13.00 -6.61
C ASP A 186 20.10 14.33 -5.84
N GLU A 187 21.30 14.66 -5.34
CA GLU A 187 21.57 15.88 -4.56
C GLU A 187 21.17 17.17 -5.29
N LYS A 188 21.33 17.20 -6.62
CA LYS A 188 21.02 18.39 -7.43
C LYS A 188 19.52 18.62 -7.48
N LEU A 189 18.75 17.56 -7.73
CA LEU A 189 17.29 17.62 -7.72
C LEU A 189 16.77 17.94 -6.32
N PHE A 190 17.32 17.31 -5.29
CA PHE A 190 16.95 17.58 -3.90
C PHE A 190 17.15 19.07 -3.55
N ALA A 191 18.35 19.61 -3.81
CA ALA A 191 18.65 21.01 -3.55
C ALA A 191 17.78 21.98 -4.39
N HIS A 192 17.46 21.61 -5.62
CA HIS A 192 16.55 22.38 -6.47
C HIS A 192 15.14 22.42 -5.88
N ARG A 193 14.57 21.28 -5.50
CA ARG A 193 13.23 21.18 -4.90
C ARG A 193 13.15 21.89 -3.55
N LEU A 194 14.19 21.76 -2.72
CA LEU A 194 14.25 22.45 -1.43
C LEU A 194 14.28 23.97 -1.60
N ARG A 195 15.03 24.47 -2.59
CA ARG A 195 15.03 25.89 -2.94
C ARG A 195 13.65 26.35 -3.42
N ASP A 196 13.03 25.60 -4.33
CA ASP A 196 11.69 25.94 -4.84
C ASP A 196 10.67 26.00 -3.71
N LEU A 197 10.72 25.03 -2.78
CA LEU A 197 9.89 25.01 -1.58
C LEU A 197 10.12 26.25 -0.72
N ALA A 198 11.37 26.59 -0.40
CA ALA A 198 11.71 27.74 0.42
C ALA A 198 11.29 29.09 -0.21
N VAL A 199 11.45 29.24 -1.52
CA VAL A 199 11.14 30.51 -2.24
C VAL A 199 9.64 30.72 -2.43
N GLN A 200 8.87 29.64 -2.64
CA GLN A 200 7.44 29.74 -2.96
C GLN A 200 6.54 29.61 -1.73
N SER A 201 7.12 29.26 -0.59
CA SER A 201 6.43 29.25 0.70
C SER A 201 6.18 30.66 1.21
N ARG A 202 5.00 30.87 1.80
CA ARG A 202 4.55 32.12 2.42
C ARG A 202 3.89 31.79 3.74
N MET A 203 4.16 32.61 4.76
CA MET A 203 3.48 32.51 6.05
C MET A 203 2.09 33.15 5.93
N GLY A 204 1.05 32.35 6.22
CA GLY A 204 -0.32 32.80 6.36
C GLY A 204 -0.52 33.63 7.63
N LYS A 205 -1.67 34.32 7.71
CA LYS A 205 -2.03 35.14 8.89
C LYS A 205 -2.30 34.29 10.14
N ASP A 206 -2.55 33.01 9.95
CA ASP A 206 -2.71 31.96 10.96
C ASP A 206 -1.36 31.39 11.45
N GLY A 207 -0.22 31.89 10.95
CA GLY A 207 1.10 31.37 11.25
C GLY A 207 1.44 30.06 10.53
N ARG A 208 0.60 29.58 9.61
CA ARG A 208 0.84 28.35 8.84
C ARG A 208 1.60 28.65 7.56
N LEU A 209 2.46 27.71 7.13
CA LEU A 209 3.20 27.84 5.88
C LEU A 209 2.33 27.37 4.72
N SER A 210 2.05 28.28 3.80
CA SER A 210 1.29 28.05 2.57
C SER A 210 2.22 28.10 1.36
N TYR A 211 1.93 27.37 0.30
CA TYR A 211 2.73 27.43 -0.93
C TYR A 211 1.88 27.86 -2.11
N ALA A 212 2.39 28.83 -2.87
CA ALA A 212 1.76 29.31 -4.08
C ALA A 212 2.14 28.41 -5.26
N ALA A 213 1.31 27.40 -5.57
CA ALA A 213 1.43 26.66 -6.82
C ALA A 213 1.17 27.59 -8.03
N ALA A 214 1.82 27.35 -9.17
CA ALA A 214 1.53 28.12 -10.38
C ALA A 214 0.10 27.80 -10.87
N SER A 215 -0.67 28.88 -11.04
CA SER A 215 -2.07 28.94 -11.49
C SER A 215 -3.09 28.16 -10.66
N VAL A 216 -3.58 28.78 -9.59
CA VAL A 216 -5.01 28.71 -9.30
C VAL A 216 -5.64 29.92 -9.98
N SER A 217 -6.20 29.69 -11.18
CA SER A 217 -7.22 30.58 -11.73
C SER A 217 -8.38 30.60 -10.74
N SER A 218 -8.66 31.77 -10.18
CA SER A 218 -9.97 32.25 -9.71
C SER A 218 -11.09 31.22 -9.41
N ASP A 219 -10.82 30.20 -8.59
CA ASP A 219 -11.84 29.34 -8.00
C ASP A 219 -11.32 28.88 -6.64
N ASN A 220 -11.69 29.64 -5.60
CA ASN A 220 -11.92 29.30 -4.18
C ASN A 220 -11.23 28.08 -3.51
N LYS A 221 -10.06 27.62 -3.96
CA LYS A 221 -9.31 26.55 -3.32
C LYS A 221 -8.20 27.15 -2.47
N GLU A 222 -8.32 26.97 -1.15
CA GLU A 222 -7.32 27.43 -0.19
C GLU A 222 -5.93 26.89 -0.55
N PRO A 223 -4.87 27.70 -0.33
CA PRO A 223 -3.51 27.26 -0.60
C PRO A 223 -3.17 26.04 0.25
N ALA A 224 -2.54 25.03 -0.35
CA ALA A 224 -2.12 23.83 0.36
C ALA A 224 -1.16 24.20 1.50
N SER A 225 -1.47 23.72 2.70
CA SER A 225 -0.71 23.99 3.92
C SER A 225 0.31 22.88 4.15
N LEU A 226 1.55 23.26 4.43
CA LEU A 226 2.67 22.32 4.65
C LEU A 226 2.44 21.42 5.87
N ASN A 227 1.60 21.87 6.80
CA ASN A 227 1.40 21.26 8.10
C ASN A 227 0.24 20.24 8.11
N ASP A 228 -0.56 20.18 7.05
CA ASP A 228 -1.73 19.29 6.96
C ASP A 228 -1.41 17.96 6.28
N GLU A 229 -0.24 17.87 5.66
CA GLU A 229 0.17 16.71 4.93
C GLU A 229 1.32 16.03 5.67
N ASP A 230 1.11 14.78 6.08
CA ASP A 230 2.13 13.91 6.69
C ASP A 230 3.10 13.40 5.60
N ILE A 231 3.77 14.32 4.90
CA ILE A 231 4.58 14.02 3.70
C ILE A 231 6.03 13.66 4.04
N LEU A 232 6.43 13.71 5.31
CA LEU A 232 7.81 13.39 5.69
C LEU A 232 8.01 11.92 6.09
N GLY A 233 7.00 11.07 5.86
CA GLY A 233 6.99 9.70 6.36
C GLY A 233 6.80 9.67 7.88
N PRO A 234 6.74 8.47 8.49
CA PRO A 234 6.55 8.36 9.93
C PRO A 234 7.61 9.21 10.66
N HIS A 235 7.15 10.02 11.62
CA HIS A 235 7.97 11.00 12.37
C HIS A 235 9.26 10.42 12.98
N ASP A 236 9.35 9.10 13.07
CA ASP A 236 10.48 8.31 13.55
C ASP A 236 11.73 8.40 12.64
N ALA A 237 11.60 8.89 11.39
CA ALA A 237 12.73 9.01 10.46
C ALA A 237 13.66 10.23 10.71
N LEU A 238 13.33 11.08 11.69
CA LEU A 238 14.12 12.25 12.07
C LEU A 238 14.96 12.07 13.34
N GLU A 239 14.91 10.90 13.99
CA GLU A 239 15.82 10.59 15.09
C GLU A 239 17.11 9.93 14.54
N VAL A 240 18.11 10.77 14.30
CA VAL A 240 19.53 10.38 14.18
C VAL A 240 20.28 10.94 15.37
#